data_AF-A0A9J6EZF7-F1
#
_entry.id   AF-A0A9J6EZF7-F1
#
_cell.length_a   1.000
_cell.length_b   1.000
_cell.length_c   1.000
_cell.angle_alpha   90.00
_cell.angle_beta   90.00
_cell.angle_gamma   90.00
#
_symmetry.space_group_name_H-M   'P 1'
#
loop_
_entity.id
_entity.type
_entity.pdbx_description
1 polymer ?
#
loop_
_entity_poly.entity_id
_entity_poly.type
_entity_poly.pdbx_seq_one_letter_code
_entity_poly.pdbx_strand_id
1 'polypeptide(L)'
;MRRLLLRLARDNGFAKVFTAETGTLLAATLLSTIALGRGAQLREEVGFLDDRDPEVLLLRPLREFSSKEVELFNEHCNVRFRPHTTPSTGCEPRASVARLTAKFVNGLQENFPATVSTVWRTGDKIESRPRARVPSGRAEFVVALSVCAIRRSTPWTSSRARPLRRYN
;
A
#
# COMPACT_ATOMS: atom_id res chain seq x y z
N MET A 1 4.41 -2.39 -13.68
CA MET A 1 4.79 -1.50 -12.57
C MET A 1 5.92 -2.07 -11.70
N ARG A 2 5.72 -3.15 -10.92
CA ARG A 2 6.70 -3.70 -9.97
C ARG A 2 8.13 -3.87 -10.50
N ARG A 3 8.29 -4.54 -11.66
CA ARG A 3 9.61 -4.78 -12.27
C ARG A 3 10.40 -3.49 -12.56
N LEU A 4 9.71 -2.41 -12.91
CA LEU A 4 10.36 -1.11 -13.16
C LEU A 4 10.83 -0.46 -11.86
N LEU A 5 10.00 -0.54 -10.80
CA LEU A 5 10.36 -0.02 -9.48
C LEU A 5 11.59 -0.72 -8.90
N LEU A 6 11.67 -2.04 -9.05
CA LEU A 6 12.82 -2.82 -8.58
C LEU A 6 14.10 -2.52 -9.37
N ARG A 7 14.01 -2.39 -10.71
CA ARG A 7 15.15 -1.98 -11.53
C ARG A 7 15.67 -0.61 -11.10
N LEU A 8 14.77 0.36 -10.96
CA LEU A 8 15.13 1.70 -10.53
C LEU A 8 15.75 1.69 -9.12
N ALA A 9 15.22 0.88 -8.21
CA ALA A 9 15.78 0.73 -6.88
C ALA A 9 17.20 0.15 -6.90
N ARG A 10 17.45 -0.87 -7.73
CA ARG A 10 18.79 -1.45 -7.91
C ARG A 10 19.77 -0.45 -8.51
N ASP A 11 19.37 0.24 -9.58
CA ASP A 11 20.23 1.20 -10.27
C ASP A 11 20.65 2.36 -9.35
N ASN A 12 19.84 2.67 -8.33
CA ASN A 12 20.13 3.70 -7.34
C ASN A 12 20.66 3.16 -6.00
N GLY A 13 20.85 1.84 -5.86
CA GLY A 13 21.37 1.21 -4.64
C GLY A 13 20.41 1.24 -3.44
N PHE A 14 19.10 1.29 -3.66
CA PHE A 14 18.09 1.31 -2.60
C PHE A 14 17.75 -0.09 -2.10
N ALA A 15 17.91 -0.34 -0.80
CA ALA A 15 17.57 -1.62 -0.18
C ALA A 15 16.08 -1.77 0.16
N LYS A 16 15.34 -0.65 0.26
CA LYS A 16 13.94 -0.61 0.69
C LYS A 16 13.16 0.40 -0.15
N VAL A 17 11.96 0.02 -0.60
CA VAL A 17 11.06 0.86 -1.40
C VAL A 17 9.69 0.83 -0.77
N PHE A 18 9.04 1.99 -0.65
CA PHE A 18 7.72 2.09 -0.05
C PHE A 18 6.66 2.20 -1.16
N THR A 19 5.60 1.41 -1.06
CA THR A 19 4.44 1.48 -1.97
C THR A 19 3.28 2.19 -1.28
N ALA A 20 2.46 2.89 -2.08
CA ALA A 20 1.34 3.68 -1.59
C ALA A 20 0.02 2.88 -1.51
N GLU A 21 0.09 1.58 -1.23
CA GLU A 21 -1.09 0.71 -1.19
C GLU A 21 -1.84 0.90 0.14
N THR A 22 -3.11 1.30 0.05
CA THR A 22 -4.00 1.53 1.20
C THR A 22 -4.69 0.24 1.64
N GLY A 23 -5.17 0.20 2.88
CA GLY A 23 -5.93 -0.94 3.42
C GLY A 23 -7.18 -1.26 2.60
N THR A 24 -7.88 -0.23 2.09
CA THR A 24 -9.03 -0.41 1.19
C THR A 24 -8.64 -1.13 -0.10
N LEU A 25 -7.53 -0.72 -0.73
CA LEU A 25 -7.03 -1.34 -1.96
C LEU A 25 -6.57 -2.78 -1.72
N LEU A 26 -5.88 -3.02 -0.60
CA LEU A 26 -5.37 -4.33 -0.21
C LEU A 26 -6.50 -5.31 0.11
N ALA A 27 -7.58 -4.86 0.77
CA ALA A 27 -8.76 -5.70 1.00
C ALA A 27 -9.46 -6.09 -0.31
N ALA A 28 -9.61 -5.16 -1.26
CA ALA A 28 -10.19 -5.45 -2.57
C ALA A 28 -9.33 -6.43 -3.38
N THR A 29 -8.00 -6.26 -3.34
CA THR A 29 -7.03 -7.15 -3.97
C THR A 29 -7.05 -8.54 -3.33
N LEU A 30 -7.12 -8.62 -2.00
CA LEU A 30 -7.23 -9.87 -1.25
C LEU A 30 -8.46 -10.67 -1.68
N LEU A 31 -9.64 -10.04 -1.69
CA LEU A 31 -10.86 -10.74 -2.07
C LEU A 31 -10.83 -11.16 -3.54
N SER A 32 -10.29 -10.32 -4.41
CA SER A 32 -10.15 -10.65 -5.83
C SER A 32 -9.20 -11.82 -6.06
N THR A 33 -8.07 -11.87 -5.37
CA THR A 33 -7.07 -12.93 -5.54
C THR A 33 -7.58 -14.27 -5.01
N ILE A 34 -8.30 -14.26 -3.89
CA ILE A 34 -8.98 -15.44 -3.36
C ILE A 34 -10.07 -15.92 -4.33
N ALA A 35 -10.92 -15.01 -4.84
CA ALA A 35 -11.98 -15.35 -5.79
C ALA A 35 -11.45 -15.94 -7.11
N LEU A 36 -10.23 -15.54 -7.52
CA LEU A 36 -9.54 -16.07 -8.70
C LEU A 36 -8.69 -17.33 -8.41
N GLY A 37 -8.72 -17.86 -7.18
CA GLY A 37 -7.96 -19.06 -6.80
C GLY A 37 -6.45 -18.85 -6.61
N ARG A 38 -5.99 -17.60 -6.43
CA ARG A 38 -4.56 -17.23 -6.31
C ARG A 38 -4.10 -17.08 -4.86
N GLY A 39 -4.59 -17.94 -3.96
CA GLY A 39 -4.27 -17.86 -2.53
C GLY A 39 -2.79 -18.07 -2.18
N ALA A 40 -2.05 -18.82 -3.00
CA ALA A 40 -0.63 -19.10 -2.75
C ALA A 40 0.29 -17.86 -2.85
N GLN A 41 -0.16 -16.80 -3.53
CA GLN A 41 0.59 -15.56 -3.73
C GLN A 41 0.07 -14.42 -2.85
N LEU A 42 -0.88 -14.72 -1.96
CA LEU A 42 -1.61 -13.72 -1.20
C LEU A 42 -0.69 -12.95 -0.26
N ARG A 43 0.28 -13.63 0.34
CA ARG A 43 1.30 -13.05 1.21
C ARG A 43 2.06 -11.92 0.50
N GLU A 44 2.54 -12.19 -0.70
CA GLU A 44 3.37 -11.23 -1.44
C GLU A 44 2.54 -10.07 -1.99
N GLU A 45 1.26 -10.30 -2.27
CA GLU A 45 0.35 -9.27 -2.79
C GLU A 45 -0.25 -8.38 -1.69
N VAL A 46 -0.54 -8.91 -0.51
CA VAL A 46 -1.31 -8.21 0.54
C VAL A 46 -0.53 -7.96 1.83
N GLY A 47 0.51 -8.77 2.11
CA GLY A 47 1.29 -8.67 3.34
C GLY A 47 2.05 -7.35 3.46
N PHE A 48 2.49 -6.99 4.67
CA PHE A 48 3.23 -5.73 4.89
C PHE A 48 4.52 -5.61 4.07
N LEU A 49 5.18 -6.74 3.82
CA LEU A 49 6.46 -6.86 3.15
C LEU A 49 6.32 -7.76 1.93
N ASP A 50 6.89 -7.34 0.81
CA ASP A 50 7.15 -8.20 -0.34
C ASP A 50 8.67 -8.38 -0.48
N ASP A 51 9.10 -9.59 -0.14
CA ASP A 51 10.49 -10.06 -0.06
C ASP A 51 10.86 -11.00 -1.22
N ARG A 52 10.11 -10.95 -2.34
CA ARG A 52 10.42 -11.78 -3.53
C ARG A 52 11.75 -11.44 -4.19
N ASP A 53 12.31 -10.27 -3.89
CA ASP A 53 13.59 -9.83 -4.42
C ASP A 53 14.67 -9.90 -3.32
N PRO A 54 15.84 -10.52 -3.58
CA PRO A 54 16.86 -10.70 -2.56
C PRO A 54 17.59 -9.40 -2.17
N GLU A 55 17.58 -8.38 -3.03
CA GLU A 55 18.34 -7.15 -2.83
C GLU A 55 17.47 -5.98 -2.35
N VAL A 56 16.20 -5.96 -2.77
CA VAL A 56 15.29 -4.83 -2.54
C VAL A 56 14.00 -5.30 -1.88
N LEU A 57 13.67 -4.71 -0.74
CA LEU A 57 12.39 -4.95 -0.07
C LEU A 57 11.32 -3.94 -0.50
N LEU A 58 10.12 -4.43 -0.80
CA LEU A 58 8.95 -3.56 -0.97
C LEU A 58 8.11 -3.55 0.32
N LEU A 59 7.77 -2.36 0.80
CA LEU A 59 7.06 -2.15 2.06
C LEU A 59 5.78 -1.34 1.84
N ARG A 60 4.72 -1.68 2.57
CA ARG A 60 3.38 -1.07 2.46
C ARG A 60 3.00 -0.27 3.72
N PRO A 61 3.58 0.93 3.94
CA PRO A 61 3.30 1.71 5.15
C PRO A 61 1.86 2.23 5.23
N LEU A 62 1.18 2.44 4.10
CA LEU A 62 -0.18 2.98 4.06
C LEU A 62 -1.29 1.93 4.30
N ARG A 63 -0.91 0.68 4.54
CA ARG A 63 -1.82 -0.45 4.67
C ARG A 63 -2.86 -0.32 5.79
N GLU A 64 -2.51 0.35 6.88
CA GLU A 64 -3.44 0.56 8.01
C GLU A 64 -4.46 1.67 7.73
N PHE A 65 -4.24 2.48 6.69
CA PHE A 65 -5.08 3.62 6.37
C PHE A 65 -6.01 3.30 5.21
N SER A 66 -7.24 3.77 5.29
CA SER A 66 -8.19 3.73 4.20
C SER A 66 -7.89 4.81 3.16
N SER A 67 -8.36 4.61 1.93
CA SER A 67 -8.16 5.60 0.86
C SER A 67 -8.76 6.97 1.20
N LYS A 68 -9.90 7.01 1.91
CA LYS A 68 -10.58 8.25 2.34
C LYS A 68 -9.76 9.01 3.40
N GLU A 69 -9.12 8.30 4.34
CA GLU A 69 -8.27 8.94 5.35
C GLU A 69 -7.01 9.54 4.73
N VAL A 70 -6.41 8.84 3.76
CA VAL A 70 -5.24 9.36 3.01
C VAL A 70 -5.62 10.60 2.21
N GLU A 71 -6.79 10.61 1.58
CA GLU A 71 -7.31 11.78 0.87
C GLU A 71 -7.54 12.98 1.81
N LEU A 72 -8.26 12.76 2.92
CA LEU A 72 -8.49 13.80 3.93
C LEU A 72 -7.17 14.34 4.52
N PHE A 73 -6.20 13.47 4.75
CA PHE A 73 -4.87 13.87 5.22
C PHE A 73 -4.15 14.76 4.21
N ASN A 74 -4.24 14.43 2.91
CA ASN A 74 -3.64 15.24 1.86
C ASN A 74 -4.29 16.62 1.77
N GLU A 75 -5.62 16.69 1.87
CA GLU A 75 -6.35 17.96 1.91
C GLU A 75 -5.93 18.81 3.11
N HIS A 76 -5.94 18.21 4.31
CA HIS A 76 -5.57 18.90 5.55
C HIS A 76 -4.12 19.42 5.53
N CYS A 77 -3.20 18.65 4.94
CA CYS A 77 -1.79 19.02 4.82
C CYS A 77 -1.47 19.86 3.57
N ASN A 78 -2.47 20.23 2.76
CA ASN A 78 -2.31 20.93 1.48
C ASN A 78 -1.32 20.24 0.53
N VAL A 79 -1.31 18.90 0.54
CA VAL A 79 -0.49 18.10 -0.36
C VAL A 79 -1.15 18.09 -1.74
N ARG A 80 -0.47 18.65 -2.74
CA ARG A 80 -0.92 18.54 -4.13
C ARG A 80 -0.81 17.09 -4.60
N PHE A 81 -1.95 16.41 -4.72
CA PHE A 81 -2.04 15.10 -5.36
C PHE A 81 -2.88 15.19 -6.63
N ARG A 82 -2.67 14.25 -7.55
CA ARG A 82 -3.53 14.06 -8.73
C ARG A 82 -4.26 12.74 -8.56
N PRO A 83 -5.59 12.71 -8.44
CA PRO A 83 -6.32 11.46 -8.40
C PRO A 83 -6.05 10.69 -9.69
N HIS A 84 -5.56 9.46 -9.57
CA HIS A 84 -5.36 8.60 -10.73
C HIS A 84 -6.70 7.98 -11.16
N THR A 85 -7.31 8.56 -12.18
CA THR A 85 -8.40 7.91 -12.90
C THR A 85 -7.81 6.87 -13.85
N THR A 86 -7.74 5.62 -13.41
CA THR A 86 -7.49 4.50 -14.33
C THR A 86 -8.62 4.44 -15.37
N PRO A 87 -8.37 4.03 -16.63
CA PRO A 87 -9.43 3.89 -17.64
C PRO A 87 -10.51 2.89 -17.22
N SER A 88 -10.19 1.95 -16.32
CA SER A 88 -11.16 1.06 -15.70
C SER A 88 -12.11 1.78 -14.73
N THR A 89 -11.80 2.99 -14.24
CA THR A 89 -12.58 3.76 -13.26
C THR A 89 -13.97 4.16 -13.76
N GLY A 90 -14.20 4.18 -15.08
CA GLY A 90 -15.52 4.38 -15.69
C GLY A 90 -16.25 3.10 -16.12
N CYS A 91 -15.63 1.91 -16.02
CA CYS A 91 -16.25 0.67 -16.48
C CYS A 91 -17.31 0.14 -15.52
N GLU A 92 -18.29 -0.59 -16.08
CA GLU A 92 -19.36 -1.25 -15.33
C GLU A 92 -18.77 -2.10 -14.19
N PRO A 93 -19.38 -2.10 -12.99
CA PRO A 93 -18.94 -2.94 -11.88
C PRO A 93 -18.79 -4.43 -12.19
N ARG A 94 -19.57 -4.95 -13.15
CA ARG A 94 -19.54 -6.36 -13.59
C ARG A 94 -18.48 -6.65 -14.65
N ALA A 95 -17.71 -5.65 -15.10
CA ALA A 95 -16.70 -5.82 -16.13
C ALA A 95 -15.56 -6.78 -15.71
N SER A 96 -15.32 -6.96 -14.40
CA SER A 96 -14.36 -7.94 -13.88
C SER A 96 -14.60 -8.30 -12.41
N VAL A 97 -14.09 -9.46 -11.98
CA VAL A 97 -14.09 -9.87 -10.57
C VAL A 97 -13.41 -8.82 -9.69
N ALA A 98 -12.25 -8.30 -10.12
CA ALA A 98 -11.52 -7.27 -9.38
C ALA A 98 -12.33 -5.97 -9.21
N ARG A 99 -13.13 -5.60 -10.22
CA ARG A 99 -14.01 -4.43 -10.16
C ARG A 99 -15.18 -4.65 -9.22
N LEU A 100 -15.80 -5.83 -9.30
CA LEU A 100 -16.91 -6.23 -8.46
C LEU A 100 -16.49 -6.27 -6.99
N THR A 101 -15.32 -6.86 -6.69
CA THR A 101 -14.77 -6.90 -5.32
C THR A 101 -14.39 -5.50 -4.83
N ALA A 102 -13.81 -4.64 -5.68
CA ALA A 102 -13.54 -3.25 -5.32
C ALA A 102 -14.81 -2.48 -4.96
N LYS A 103 -15.89 -2.63 -5.76
CA LYS A 103 -17.20 -2.02 -5.44
C LYS A 103 -17.77 -2.58 -4.14
N PHE A 104 -17.68 -3.89 -3.94
CA PHE A 104 -18.14 -4.54 -2.71
C PHE A 104 -17.40 -4.01 -1.47
N VAL A 105 -16.07 -3.90 -1.53
CA VAL A 105 -15.25 -3.36 -0.43
C VAL A 105 -15.56 -1.89 -0.17
N ASN A 106 -15.77 -1.07 -1.21
CA ASN A 106 -16.19 0.32 -1.03
C ASN A 106 -17.56 0.41 -0.34
N GLY A 107 -18.51 -0.46 -0.72
CA GLY A 107 -19.82 -0.55 -0.05
C GLY A 107 -19.71 -1.02 1.41
N LEU A 108 -18.77 -1.93 1.71
CA LEU A 108 -18.46 -2.29 3.10
C LEU A 108 -17.87 -1.11 3.86
N GLN A 109 -17.00 -0.31 3.25
CA GLN A 109 -16.40 0.84 3.91
C GLN A 109 -17.44 1.91 4.29
N GLU A 110 -18.49 2.08 3.48
CA GLU A 110 -19.57 3.05 3.73
C GLU A 110 -20.52 2.60 4.84
N ASN A 111 -20.88 1.31 4.87
CA ASN A 111 -21.88 0.79 5.82
C ASN A 111 -21.25 0.21 7.10
N PHE A 112 -20.02 -0.31 7.01
CA PHE A 112 -19.32 -1.04 8.07
C PHE A 112 -17.80 -0.81 8.01
N PRO A 113 -17.29 0.38 8.36
CA PRO A 113 -15.89 0.77 8.16
C PRO A 113 -14.89 -0.16 8.88
N ALA A 114 -15.27 -0.70 10.04
CA ALA A 114 -14.43 -1.66 10.79
C ALA A 114 -14.17 -2.96 10.01
N THR A 115 -15.08 -3.37 9.12
CA THR A 115 -15.04 -4.66 8.42
C THR A 115 -13.91 -4.74 7.40
N VAL A 116 -13.58 -3.65 6.70
CA VAL A 116 -12.48 -3.63 5.72
C VAL A 116 -11.15 -3.96 6.39
N SER A 117 -10.95 -3.46 7.60
CA SER A 117 -9.74 -3.72 8.37
C SER A 117 -9.64 -5.18 8.85
N THR A 118 -10.77 -5.80 9.17
CA THR A 118 -10.84 -7.22 9.54
C THR A 118 -10.52 -8.13 8.34
N VAL A 119 -10.98 -7.78 7.14
CA VAL A 119 -10.75 -8.57 5.92
C VAL A 119 -9.25 -8.72 5.65
N TRP A 120 -8.50 -7.62 5.58
CA TRP A 120 -7.07 -7.71 5.29
C TRP A 120 -6.26 -8.30 6.45
N ARG A 121 -6.62 -8.03 7.72
CA ARG A 121 -5.96 -8.65 8.89
C ARG A 121 -6.18 -10.16 8.96
N THR A 122 -7.35 -10.63 8.51
CA THR A 122 -7.61 -12.06 8.38
C THR A 122 -6.73 -12.65 7.28
N GLY A 123 -6.50 -11.89 6.20
CA GLY A 123 -5.50 -12.23 5.18
C GLY A 123 -4.11 -12.53 5.70
N ASP A 124 -3.62 -11.73 6.66
CA ASP A 124 -2.30 -11.96 7.27
C ASP A 124 -2.19 -13.29 8.00
N LYS A 125 -3.31 -13.83 8.50
CA LYS A 125 -3.29 -15.12 9.21
C LYS A 125 -3.09 -16.31 8.27
N ILE A 126 -3.22 -16.11 6.96
CA ILE A 126 -3.12 -17.17 5.94
C ILE A 126 -1.65 -17.39 5.50
N GLU A 127 -0.70 -16.73 6.17
CA GLU A 127 0.71 -16.76 5.82
C GLU A 127 1.36 -18.13 6.12
N SER A 128 1.95 -18.77 5.10
CA SER A 128 2.53 -20.13 5.18
C SER A 128 4.06 -20.17 5.18
N ARG A 129 4.74 -19.01 5.19
CA ARG A 129 6.21 -18.93 5.11
C ARG A 129 6.82 -18.03 6.18
N PRO A 130 7.98 -18.43 6.76
CA PRO A 130 8.74 -17.56 7.66
C PRO A 130 9.26 -16.34 6.90
N ARG A 131 9.27 -15.20 7.61
CA ARG A 131 9.64 -13.88 7.08
C ARG A 131 11.12 -13.86 6.66
N ALA A 132 11.42 -13.36 5.45
CA ALA A 132 12.81 -13.26 4.99
C ALA A 132 13.61 -12.24 5.82
N ARG A 133 14.93 -12.45 5.88
CA ARG A 133 15.86 -11.52 6.54
C ARG A 133 15.87 -10.17 5.82
N VAL A 134 15.81 -9.10 6.60
CA VAL A 134 15.91 -7.72 6.08
C VAL A 134 17.35 -7.46 5.63
N PRO A 135 17.61 -7.09 4.36
CA PRO A 135 18.94 -6.74 3.90
C PRO A 135 19.44 -5.48 4.63
N SER A 136 20.69 -5.54 5.08
CA SER A 136 21.39 -4.46 5.76
C SER A 136 21.87 -3.43 4.73
N GLY A 137 21.02 -2.47 4.37
CA GLY A 137 21.37 -1.39 3.44
C GLY A 137 20.69 -0.06 3.77
N ARG A 138 21.13 1.01 3.11
CA ARG A 138 20.60 2.37 3.29
C ARG A 138 19.11 2.38 2.94
N ALA A 139 18.28 2.79 3.90
CA ALA A 139 16.85 2.98 3.68
C ALA A 139 16.63 4.39 3.12
N GLU A 140 16.72 4.55 1.81
CA GLU A 140 16.33 5.79 1.15
C GLU A 140 14.91 5.67 0.57
N PHE A 141 14.11 6.71 0.80
CA PHE A 141 12.66 6.70 0.59
C PHE A 141 12.32 6.85 -0.89
N VAL A 142 11.94 5.77 -1.55
CA VAL A 142 11.22 5.85 -2.83
C VAL A 142 9.79 5.45 -2.56
N VAL A 143 8.88 6.44 -2.55
CA VAL A 143 7.44 6.18 -2.62
C VAL A 143 7.08 6.01 -4.08
N ALA A 144 6.79 4.78 -4.47
CA ALA A 144 6.29 4.49 -5.81
C ALA A 144 4.85 5.03 -5.95
N LEU A 145 4.73 6.19 -6.61
CA LEU A 145 3.56 6.83 -7.23
C LEU A 145 2.18 6.38 -6.69
N SER A 146 1.51 7.19 -5.87
CA SER A 146 0.40 8.04 -6.36
C SER A 146 0.13 9.28 -5.49
N VAL A 147 0.75 9.41 -4.31
CA VAL A 147 0.22 10.33 -3.29
C VAL A 147 1.04 11.60 -3.10
N CYS A 148 2.32 11.65 -3.48
CA CYS A 148 3.08 12.87 -3.20
C CYS A 148 4.34 13.00 -4.05
N ALA A 149 4.57 14.20 -4.60
CA ALA A 149 5.89 14.65 -5.01
C ALA A 149 6.76 14.82 -3.77
N ILE A 150 7.35 13.73 -3.28
CA ILE A 150 8.31 13.81 -2.18
C ILE A 150 9.58 14.47 -2.73
N ARG A 151 9.80 15.72 -2.30
CA ARG A 151 11.11 16.37 -2.31
C ARG A 151 12.13 15.36 -1.79
N ARG A 152 13.30 15.27 -2.43
CA ARG A 152 14.48 14.60 -1.86
C ARG A 152 14.74 15.18 -0.46
N SER A 153 14.21 14.57 0.58
CA SER A 153 14.47 14.98 1.95
C SER A 153 15.66 14.19 2.44
N THR A 154 16.69 14.95 2.81
CA THR A 154 17.86 14.58 3.61
C THR A 154 17.58 13.49 4.66
N PRO A 155 18.63 12.77 5.12
CA PRO A 155 18.52 11.67 6.08
C PRO A 155 17.62 11.98 7.27
N TRP A 156 16.78 11.02 7.64
CA TRP A 156 15.93 11.08 8.82
C TRP A 156 16.81 11.02 10.08
N THR A 157 17.24 12.17 10.58
CA THR A 157 17.82 12.30 11.91
C THR A 157 16.68 12.43 12.93
N SER A 158 16.77 11.69 14.03
CA SER A 158 15.77 11.62 15.12
C SER A 158 15.38 12.96 15.77
N SER A 159 16.07 14.06 15.42
CA SER A 159 15.90 15.39 15.99
C SER A 159 14.75 16.23 15.40
N ARG A 160 14.01 15.76 14.38
CA ARG A 160 12.89 16.50 13.76
C ARG A 160 11.50 15.89 14.02
N ALA A 161 11.29 15.27 15.18
CA ALA A 161 9.93 15.12 15.68
C ALA A 161 9.43 16.52 16.06
N ARG A 162 8.54 17.13 15.25
CA ARG A 162 7.74 18.25 15.76
C ARG A 162 6.91 17.68 16.92
N PRO A 163 6.96 18.29 18.12
CA PRO A 163 6.14 17.80 19.22
C PRO A 163 4.67 17.89 18.81
N LEU A 164 3.97 16.77 18.87
CA LEU A 164 2.52 16.71 18.79
C LEU A 164 1.97 17.67 19.85
N ARG A 165 1.37 18.78 19.41
CA ARG A 165 0.63 19.67 20.31
C ARG A 165 -0.46 18.82 20.99
N ARG A 166 -0.30 18.61 22.29
CA ARG A 166 -1.35 18.08 23.16
C ARG A 166 -2.52 19.07 23.10
N TYR A 167 -3.68 18.61 22.64
CA TYR A 167 -4.93 19.29 22.93
C TYR A 167 -5.32 18.93 24.37
N ASN A 168 -5.48 19.96 25.21
CA ASN A 168 -6.25 19.88 26.45
C ASN A 168 -7.74 19.96 26.11
#